data_AF-A0A3C0AIM8-F1
#
_entry.id   AF-A0A3C0AIM8-F1
#
_cell.length_a   1.000
_cell.length_b   1.000
_cell.length_c   1.000
_cell.angle_alpha   90.00
_cell.angle_beta   90.00
_cell.angle_gamma   90.00
#
_symmetry.space_group_name_H-M   'P 1'
#
loop_
_entity.id
_entity.type
_entity.pdbx_description
1 polymer ?
#
loop_
_entity_poly.entity_id
_entity_poly.type
_entity_poly.pdbx_seq_one_letter_code
_entity_poly.pdbx_strand_id
1 'polypeptide(L)'
;MQESLSHHFQEQLPEKAENHPEYVTELVNLILNQAQDINASDIHLLPSENRMRMHWRIDGVLHHVADFSHELAPRITSRLKVLSHLLTYRTDVPQEGRLRQSGEQAVETRISTFPTLYGEKVVVRLFVGSGQYKHLESLNLPGEILFELQRLLTQTG
;
A
#
# COMPACT_ATOMS: atom_id res chain seq x y z
N MET A 1 15.83 10.57 -5.95
CA MET A 1 14.91 9.44 -5.72
C MET A 1 13.50 9.93 -5.39
N GLN A 2 13.30 10.74 -4.35
CA GLN A 2 11.95 11.21 -3.98
C GLN A 2 11.29 12.10 -5.05
N GLU A 3 12.01 13.11 -5.57
CA GLU A 3 11.49 13.96 -6.67
C GLU A 3 11.12 13.15 -7.92
N SER A 4 11.85 12.07 -8.20
CA SER A 4 11.56 11.19 -9.34
C SER A 4 10.27 10.37 -9.16
N LEU A 5 9.98 9.91 -7.93
CA LEU A 5 8.76 9.16 -7.64
C LEU A 5 7.52 10.05 -7.74
N SER A 6 7.59 11.25 -7.14
CA SER A 6 6.51 12.23 -7.22
C SER A 6 6.25 12.68 -8.65
N HIS A 7 7.31 12.98 -9.42
CA HIS A 7 7.18 13.37 -10.83
C HIS A 7 6.53 12.28 -11.67
N HIS A 8 7.03 11.04 -11.56
CA HIS A 8 6.49 9.90 -12.31
C HIS A 8 5.02 9.62 -11.98
N PHE A 9 4.64 9.74 -10.70
CA PHE A 9 3.25 9.58 -10.30
C PHE A 9 2.36 10.68 -10.88
N GLN A 10 2.82 11.94 -10.87
CA GLN A 10 2.07 13.08 -11.40
C GLN A 10 1.83 13.00 -12.90
N GLU A 11 2.81 12.52 -13.67
CA GLU A 11 2.68 12.35 -15.14
C GLU A 11 1.61 11.33 -15.55
N GLN A 12 1.29 10.39 -14.67
CA GLN A 12 0.30 9.35 -14.94
C GLN A 12 -1.06 9.62 -14.30
N LEU A 13 -1.24 10.79 -13.67
CA LEU A 13 -2.55 11.16 -13.14
C LEU A 13 -3.61 11.13 -14.25
N PRO A 14 -4.86 10.73 -13.94
CA PRO A 14 -5.90 10.71 -14.93
C PRO A 14 -6.09 12.10 -15.57
N GLU A 15 -6.14 12.18 -16.89
CA GLU A 15 -6.35 13.46 -17.62
C GLU A 15 -7.73 14.07 -17.38
N LYS A 16 -8.69 13.25 -16.92
CA LYS A 16 -10.06 13.67 -16.65
C LYS A 16 -10.09 14.66 -15.48
N ALA A 17 -11.05 15.58 -15.49
CA ALA A 17 -11.27 16.48 -14.38
C ALA A 17 -11.61 15.71 -13.08
N GLU A 18 -11.20 16.23 -11.92
CA GLU A 18 -11.40 15.53 -10.64
C GLU A 18 -12.88 15.20 -10.36
N ASN A 19 -13.80 16.05 -10.82
CA ASN A 19 -15.25 15.86 -10.65
C ASN A 19 -15.85 14.78 -11.57
N HIS A 20 -15.09 14.26 -12.54
CA HIS A 20 -15.56 13.21 -13.42
C HIS A 20 -15.84 11.91 -12.62
N PRO A 21 -16.95 11.18 -12.89
CA PRO A 21 -17.33 10.00 -12.12
C PRO A 21 -16.25 8.91 -12.04
N GLU A 22 -15.48 8.75 -13.12
CA GLU A 22 -14.46 7.71 -13.24
C GLU A 22 -13.10 8.10 -12.62
N TYR A 23 -12.85 9.39 -12.39
CA TYR A 23 -11.55 9.91 -11.98
C TYR A 23 -11.00 9.20 -10.74
N VAL A 24 -11.83 9.05 -9.71
CA VAL A 24 -11.42 8.42 -8.44
C VAL A 24 -11.12 6.94 -8.61
N THR A 25 -11.84 6.27 -9.51
CA THR A 25 -11.60 4.86 -9.80
C THR A 25 -10.25 4.69 -10.49
N GLU A 26 -9.96 5.50 -11.50
CA GLU A 26 -8.69 5.49 -12.23
C GLU A 26 -7.52 5.87 -11.31
N LEU A 27 -7.70 6.90 -10.48
CA LEU A 27 -6.69 7.33 -9.52
C LEU A 27 -6.38 6.24 -8.49
N VAL A 28 -7.39 5.59 -7.90
CA VAL A 28 -7.14 4.52 -6.92
C VAL A 28 -6.46 3.32 -7.58
N ASN A 29 -6.85 2.96 -8.81
CA ASN A 29 -6.17 1.90 -9.56
C ASN A 29 -4.71 2.27 -9.83
N LEU A 30 -4.43 3.52 -10.23
CA LEU A 30 -3.08 4.03 -10.44
C LEU A 30 -2.22 3.93 -9.18
N ILE A 31 -2.76 4.39 -8.04
CA ILE A 31 -2.09 4.33 -6.73
C ILE A 31 -1.71 2.89 -6.37
N LEU A 32 -2.65 1.95 -6.55
CA LEU A 32 -2.42 0.54 -6.22
C LEU A 32 -1.41 -0.12 -7.17
N ASN A 33 -1.54 0.11 -8.47
CA ASN A 33 -0.69 -0.51 -9.49
C ASN A 33 0.74 0.00 -9.39
N GLN A 34 0.96 1.32 -9.34
CA GLN A 34 2.32 1.84 -9.22
C GLN A 34 2.99 1.41 -7.92
N ALA A 35 2.25 1.33 -6.81
CA ALA A 35 2.80 0.82 -5.56
C ALA A 35 3.26 -0.64 -5.68
N GLN A 36 2.57 -1.47 -6.47
CA GLN A 36 3.00 -2.84 -6.77
C GLN A 36 4.23 -2.85 -7.69
N ASP A 37 4.24 -2.05 -8.75
CA ASP A 37 5.32 -1.99 -9.74
C ASP A 37 6.67 -1.65 -9.09
N ILE A 38 6.66 -0.76 -8.10
CA ILE A 38 7.87 -0.37 -7.34
C ILE A 38 8.12 -1.24 -6.10
N ASN A 39 7.35 -2.30 -5.89
CA ASN A 39 7.42 -3.20 -4.72
C ASN A 39 7.28 -2.47 -3.36
N ALA A 40 6.38 -1.48 -3.27
CA ALA A 40 6.07 -0.84 -1.99
C ALA A 40 5.36 -1.83 -1.04
N SER A 41 5.72 -1.76 0.25
CA SER A 41 5.17 -2.64 1.29
C SER A 41 3.86 -2.13 1.92
N ASP A 42 3.71 -0.81 2.07
CA ASP A 42 2.38 -0.21 2.23
C ASP A 42 2.28 1.19 1.62
N ILE A 43 1.03 1.57 1.38
CA ILE A 43 0.58 2.91 0.99
C ILE A 43 -0.07 3.55 2.21
N HIS A 44 0.39 4.74 2.58
CA HIS A 44 -0.15 5.52 3.69
C HIS A 44 -0.86 6.75 3.15
N LEU A 45 -2.16 6.84 3.38
CA LEU A 45 -2.99 7.99 3.05
C LEU A 45 -3.36 8.70 4.34
N LEU A 46 -2.77 9.87 4.55
CA LEU A 46 -2.79 10.60 5.81
C LEU A 46 -3.56 11.92 5.61
N PRO A 47 -4.83 12.01 6.04
CA PRO A 47 -5.55 13.27 6.00
C PRO A 47 -4.92 14.28 6.97
N SER A 48 -4.93 15.54 6.56
CA SER A 48 -4.52 16.71 7.33
C SER A 48 -5.50 17.85 7.03
N GLU A 49 -5.37 18.95 7.75
CA GLU A 49 -6.31 20.08 7.69
C GLU A 49 -6.77 20.48 6.27
N ASN A 50 -5.83 20.59 5.32
CA ASN A 50 -6.13 21.11 3.97
C ASN A 50 -5.89 20.11 2.83
N ARG A 51 -5.40 18.90 3.13
CA ARG A 51 -5.01 17.91 2.12
C ARG A 51 -4.84 16.52 2.70
N MET A 52 -4.84 15.51 1.85
CA MET A 52 -4.41 14.16 2.19
C MET A 52 -3.05 13.85 1.57
N ARG A 53 -2.06 13.49 2.39
CA ARG A 53 -0.72 13.15 1.92
C ARG A 53 -0.61 11.66 1.68
N MET A 54 -0.03 11.28 0.55
CA MET A 54 0.27 9.91 0.21
C MET A 54 1.77 9.62 0.35
N HIS A 55 2.06 8.53 1.05
CA HIS A 55 3.41 7.99 1.14
C HIS A 55 3.42 6.52 0.74
N TRP A 56 4.52 6.09 0.11
CA TRP A 56 4.84 4.67 -0.08
C TRP A 56 5.95 4.26 0.88
N ARG A 57 5.82 3.07 1.49
CA ARG A 57 6.91 2.47 2.26
C ARG A 57 7.69 1.51 1.38
N ILE A 58 8.86 1.92 0.93
CA ILE A 58 9.77 1.17 0.05
C ILE A 58 11.00 0.82 0.87
N ASP A 59 11.37 -0.46 0.92
CA ASP A 59 12.52 -0.96 1.71
C ASP A 59 12.52 -0.47 3.17
N GLY A 60 11.33 -0.37 3.77
CA GLY A 60 11.14 0.07 5.15
C GLY A 60 11.11 1.59 5.35
N VAL A 61 11.40 2.39 4.33
CA VAL A 61 11.45 3.86 4.40
C VAL A 61 10.18 4.46 3.79
N LEU A 62 9.61 5.47 4.45
CA LEU A 62 8.47 6.23 3.91
C LEU A 62 8.95 7.31 2.94
N HIS A 63 8.41 7.29 1.74
CA HIS A 63 8.62 8.30 0.71
C HIS A 63 7.31 9.03 0.47
N HIS A 64 7.30 10.36 0.60
CA HIS A 64 6.18 11.18 0.12
C HIS A 64 6.11 11.10 -1.41
N VAL A 65 4.89 10.93 -1.94
CA VAL A 65 4.63 10.69 -3.37
C VAL A 65 3.73 11.77 -3.95
N ALA A 66 2.58 12.02 -3.32
CA ALA A 66 1.59 12.97 -3.80
C ALA A 66 0.78 13.55 -2.65
N ASP A 67 0.17 14.71 -2.92
CA ASP A 67 -0.82 15.34 -2.06
C ASP A 67 -2.14 15.44 -2.83
N PHE A 68 -3.25 15.15 -2.16
CA PHE A 68 -4.60 15.21 -2.70
C PHE A 68 -5.43 16.28 -1.99
N SER A 69 -6.33 16.90 -2.73
CA SER A 69 -7.26 17.90 -2.20
C SER A 69 -8.16 17.32 -1.09
N HIS A 70 -8.66 18.18 -0.21
CA HIS A 70 -9.54 17.77 0.88
C HIS A 70 -10.88 17.20 0.36
N GLU A 71 -11.32 17.63 -0.82
CA GLU A 71 -12.50 17.13 -1.52
C GLU A 71 -12.30 15.72 -2.07
N LEU A 72 -11.07 15.40 -2.49
CA LEU A 72 -10.74 14.11 -3.08
C LEU A 72 -10.48 13.03 -2.02
N ALA A 73 -9.96 13.43 -0.84
CA ALA A 73 -9.67 12.53 0.27
C ALA A 73 -10.83 11.58 0.65
N PRO A 74 -12.06 12.04 0.94
CA PRO A 74 -13.17 11.14 1.28
C PRO A 74 -13.59 10.23 0.11
N ARG A 75 -13.40 10.67 -1.13
CA ARG A 75 -13.73 9.88 -2.32
C ARG A 75 -12.75 8.72 -2.51
N ILE A 76 -11.45 8.98 -2.30
CA ILE A 76 -10.41 7.93 -2.30
C ILE A 76 -10.68 6.91 -1.19
N THR A 77 -10.92 7.36 0.04
CA THR A 77 -11.23 6.46 1.17
C THR A 77 -12.48 5.62 0.89
N SER A 78 -13.55 6.23 0.40
CA SER A 78 -14.79 5.51 0.07
C SER A 78 -14.57 4.47 -1.02
N ARG A 79 -13.79 4.79 -2.07
CA ARG A 79 -13.44 3.83 -3.13
C ARG A 79 -12.64 2.65 -2.57
N LEU A 80 -11.65 2.89 -1.72
CA LEU A 80 -10.88 1.83 -1.06
C LEU A 80 -11.76 0.97 -0.13
N LYS A 81 -12.73 1.57 0.58
CA LYS A 81 -13.72 0.84 1.39
C LYS A 81 -14.59 -0.08 0.54
N VAL A 82 -15.11 0.40 -0.59
CA VAL A 82 -15.88 -0.43 -1.54
C VAL A 82 -15.04 -1.62 -2.01
N LEU A 83 -13.79 -1.37 -2.43
CA LEU A 83 -12.87 -2.41 -2.90
C LEU A 83 -12.53 -3.47 -1.84
N SER A 84 -12.61 -3.13 -0.56
CA SER A 84 -12.30 -4.04 0.56
C SER A 84 -13.54 -4.51 1.34
N HIS A 85 -14.73 -4.29 0.79
CA HIS A 85 -16.01 -4.66 1.39
C HIS A 85 -16.25 -4.05 2.79
N LEU A 86 -15.75 -2.84 3.01
CA LEU A 86 -15.97 -2.06 4.22
C LEU A 86 -17.22 -1.18 4.13
N LEU A 87 -17.75 -0.80 5.29
CA LEU A 87 -18.94 0.06 5.38
C LEU A 87 -18.55 1.51 5.08
N THR A 88 -18.96 2.01 3.91
CA THR A 88 -18.66 3.39 3.46
C THR A 88 -19.29 4.47 4.34
N TYR A 89 -20.44 4.17 4.96
CA TYR A 89 -21.16 5.10 5.83
C TYR A 89 -20.63 5.13 7.28
N ARG A 90 -19.78 4.17 7.68
CA ARG A 90 -19.13 4.17 9.00
C ARG A 90 -17.79 4.87 8.88
N THR A 91 -17.59 5.95 9.62
CA THR A 91 -16.36 6.77 9.60
C THR A 91 -15.80 7.04 10.99
N ASP A 92 -16.51 6.57 12.02
CA ASP A 92 -16.31 6.80 13.44
C ASP A 92 -15.63 5.63 14.16
N VAL A 93 -15.41 4.51 13.46
CA VAL A 93 -14.75 3.32 13.98
C VAL A 93 -13.66 2.83 13.05
N PRO A 94 -12.55 2.27 13.57
CA PRO A 94 -11.57 1.57 12.75
C PRO A 94 -12.21 0.41 11.99
N GLN A 95 -11.78 0.19 10.74
CA GLN A 95 -12.25 -0.92 9.92
C GLN A 95 -11.08 -1.57 9.19
N GLU A 96 -11.11 -2.89 9.03
CA GLU A 96 -10.12 -3.64 8.27
C GLU A 96 -10.80 -4.58 7.27
N GLY A 97 -10.29 -4.60 6.05
CA GLY A 97 -10.79 -5.43 4.97
C GLY A 97 -9.65 -5.98 4.13
N ARG A 98 -9.99 -6.84 3.17
CA ARG A 98 -9.04 -7.41 2.22
C ARG A 98 -9.53 -7.14 0.80
N LEU A 99 -8.61 -6.73 -0.05
CA LEU A 99 -8.80 -6.69 -1.49
C LEU A 99 -8.17 -7.96 -2.05
N ARG A 100 -9.00 -8.81 -2.66
CA ARG A 100 -8.53 -9.99 -3.41
C ARG A 100 -8.45 -9.60 -4.87
N GLN A 101 -7.24 -9.39 -5.39
CA GLN A 101 -7.05 -9.23 -6.82
C GLN A 101 -7.17 -10.60 -7.49
N SER A 102 -7.89 -10.68 -8.61
CA SER A 102 -8.01 -11.91 -9.40
C SER A 102 -6.88 -11.98 -10.43
N GLY A 103 -6.21 -13.13 -10.56
CA GLY A 103 -5.12 -13.34 -11.53
C GLY A 103 -3.97 -14.18 -10.98
N GLU A 104 -3.00 -14.53 -11.83
CA GLU A 104 -1.84 -15.38 -11.47
C GLU A 104 -0.86 -14.71 -10.50
N GLN A 105 -0.92 -13.38 -10.36
CA GLN A 105 -0.13 -12.58 -9.42
C GLN A 105 -0.99 -11.97 -8.31
N ALA A 106 -2.02 -12.69 -7.85
CA ALA A 106 -2.91 -12.21 -6.80
C ALA A 106 -2.14 -11.89 -5.49
N VAL A 107 -1.85 -10.61 -5.28
CA VAL A 107 -1.28 -10.07 -4.04
C VAL A 107 -2.42 -9.92 -3.05
N GLU A 108 -2.34 -10.63 -1.93
CA GLU A 108 -3.26 -10.38 -0.83
C GLU A 108 -3.03 -8.95 -0.33
N THR A 109 -4.04 -8.10 -0.47
CA THR A 109 -3.93 -6.71 -0.07
C THR A 109 -4.83 -6.47 1.13
N ARG A 110 -4.29 -5.93 2.22
CA ARG A 110 -5.06 -5.51 3.40
C ARG A 110 -5.29 -4.02 3.37
N ILE A 111 -6.50 -3.59 3.69
CA ILE A 111 -6.85 -2.17 3.80
C ILE A 111 -7.36 -1.94 5.22
N SER A 112 -6.74 -1.01 5.94
CA SER A 112 -7.18 -0.57 7.27
C SER A 112 -7.51 0.92 7.22
N THR A 113 -8.63 1.29 7.83
CA THR A 113 -9.08 2.68 7.99
C THR A 113 -9.15 3.03 9.48
N PHE A 114 -8.78 4.25 9.85
CA PHE A 114 -8.80 4.72 11.22
C PHE A 114 -9.32 6.17 11.28
N PRO A 115 -10.34 6.48 12.10
CA PRO A 115 -10.85 7.85 12.26
C PRO A 115 -9.78 8.79 12.83
N THR A 116 -9.64 9.99 12.27
CA THR A 116 -8.75 11.05 12.75
C THR A 116 -9.48 12.39 12.79
N LEU A 117 -8.83 13.45 13.28
CA LEU A 117 -9.40 14.79 13.34
C LEU A 117 -9.84 15.34 11.97
N TYR A 118 -9.11 15.00 10.90
CA TYR A 118 -9.30 15.57 9.56
C TYR A 118 -9.92 14.60 8.56
N GLY A 119 -10.51 13.51 9.04
CA GLY A 119 -11.05 12.43 8.21
C GLY A 119 -10.42 11.08 8.55
N GLU A 120 -10.48 10.12 7.62
CA GLU A 120 -9.99 8.76 7.88
C GLU A 120 -8.58 8.57 7.33
N LYS A 121 -7.66 8.16 8.20
CA LYS A 121 -6.37 7.62 7.79
C LYS A 121 -6.62 6.26 7.14
N VAL A 122 -5.98 6.02 5.99
CA VAL A 122 -6.01 4.72 5.31
C VAL A 122 -4.60 4.17 5.17
N VAL A 123 -4.43 2.89 5.46
CA VAL A 123 -3.20 2.15 5.19
C VAL A 123 -3.55 0.95 4.32
N VAL A 124 -2.86 0.81 3.19
CA VAL A 124 -2.98 -0.33 2.29
C VAL A 124 -1.70 -1.13 2.35
N ARG A 125 -1.74 -2.35 2.88
CA ARG A 125 -0.60 -3.27 2.94
C ARG A 125 -0.65 -4.25 1.79
N LEU A 126 0.38 -4.20 0.96
CA LEU A 126 0.59 -5.08 -0.18
C LEU A 126 1.41 -6.27 0.32
N PHE A 127 0.81 -7.46 0.42
CA PHE A 127 1.61 -8.66 0.64
C PHE A 127 2.16 -9.11 -0.69
N VAL A 128 3.42 -8.82 -0.95
CA VAL A 128 4.16 -9.52 -2.00
C VAL A 128 4.05 -11.01 -1.67
N GLY A 129 3.31 -11.75 -2.49
CA GLY A 129 3.00 -13.14 -2.27
C GLY A 129 4.27 -13.97 -2.29
N SER A 130 4.98 -14.07 -1.18
CA SER A 130 6.02 -15.08 -0.98
C SER A 130 5.34 -16.39 -0.65
N GLY A 131 4.61 -16.95 -1.62
CA GLY A 131 4.17 -18.35 -1.55
C GLY A 131 5.34 -19.33 -1.51
N GLN A 132 6.57 -18.84 -1.65
CA GLN A 132 7.79 -19.61 -1.49
C GLN A 132 8.43 -19.31 -0.14
N TYR A 133 8.55 -20.36 0.68
CA TYR A 133 9.49 -20.35 1.79
C TYR A 133 10.87 -20.03 1.24
N LYS A 134 11.55 -19.05 1.85
CA LYS A 134 12.95 -18.81 1.56
C LYS A 134 13.77 -19.97 2.13
N HIS A 135 14.52 -20.66 1.28
CA HIS A 135 15.53 -21.61 1.71
C HIS A 135 16.62 -20.87 2.50
N LEU A 136 17.24 -21.51 3.48
CA LEU A 136 18.24 -20.84 4.32
C LEU A 136 19.42 -20.32 3.47
N GLU A 137 19.75 -21.05 2.40
CA GLU A 137 20.75 -20.73 1.39
C GLU A 137 20.41 -19.44 0.63
N SER A 138 19.13 -19.05 0.56
CA SER A 138 18.69 -17.82 -0.11
C SER A 138 18.85 -16.55 0.73
N LEU A 139 19.30 -16.67 1.99
CA LEU A 139 19.58 -15.53 2.87
C LEU A 139 20.91 -14.84 2.55
N ASN A 140 21.68 -15.37 1.60
CA ASN A 140 22.96 -14.82 1.15
C ASN A 140 23.95 -14.59 2.30
N LEU A 141 23.92 -15.49 3.28
CA LEU A 141 24.83 -15.48 4.43
C LEU A 141 26.23 -15.94 3.99
N PRO A 142 27.30 -15.42 4.60
CA PRO A 142 28.64 -15.99 4.45
C PRO A 142 28.63 -17.50 4.76
N GLY A 143 29.40 -18.28 3.99
CA GLY A 143 29.37 -19.75 4.07
C GLY A 143 29.64 -20.30 5.47
N GLU A 144 30.53 -19.65 6.23
CA GLU A 144 30.82 -20.01 7.63
C GLU A 144 29.60 -19.83 8.55
N ILE A 145 28.87 -18.72 8.40
CA ILE A 145 27.67 -18.43 9.18
C ILE A 145 26.55 -19.41 8.79
N LEU A 146 26.36 -19.64 7.49
CA LEU A 146 25.35 -20.57 6.99
C LEU A 146 25.57 -21.98 7.54
N PHE A 147 26.81 -22.46 7.50
CA PHE A 147 27.20 -23.77 8.01
C PHE A 147 26.89 -23.91 9.51
N GLU A 148 27.30 -22.92 10.32
CA GLU A 148 27.04 -22.99 11.76
C GLU A 148 25.55 -22.90 12.09
N LEU A 149 24.79 -22.07 11.36
CA LEU A 149 23.36 -21.97 11.54
C LEU A 149 22.66 -23.31 11.20
N GLN A 150 23.04 -23.96 10.10
CA GLN A 150 22.53 -25.28 9.74
C GLN A 150 22.86 -26.33 10.81
N ARG A 151 24.11 -26.34 11.30
CA ARG A 151 24.54 -27.25 12.36
C ARG A 151 23.69 -27.08 13.61
N LEU A 152 23.51 -25.84 14.07
CA LEU A 152 22.69 -25.51 15.26
C LEU A 152 21.21 -25.87 15.08
N LEU A 153 20.64 -25.66 13.89
CA LEU A 153 19.23 -25.99 13.62
C LEU A 153 18.95 -27.50 13.64
N THR A 154 19.95 -28.34 13.36
CA THR A 154 19.85 -29.81 13.45
C THR A 154 20.19 -30.37 14.83
N GLN A 155 20.72 -29.53 15.73
CA GLN A 155 20.92 -29.87 17.14
C GLN A 155 19.61 -29.66 17.91
N THR A 156 18.63 -30.50 17.64
CA THR A 156 17.53 -30.72 18.58
C THR A 156 18.04 -31.71 19.63
N GLY A 157 18.03 -31.31 20.90
CA GLY A 157 18.27 -32.20 22.04
C GLY A 157 17.16 -33.21 22.24
#